data_AF-A0A528J1Z4-F1
#
_entry.id   AF-A0A528J1Z4-F1
#
_cell.length_a   1.000
_cell.length_b   1.000
_cell.length_c   1.000
_cell.angle_alpha   90.00
_cell.angle_beta   90.00
_cell.angle_gamma   90.00
#
_symmetry.space_group_name_H-M   'P 1'
#
loop_
_entity.id
_entity.type
_entity.pdbx_description
1 polymer ?
#
loop_
_entity_poly.entity_id
_entity_poly.type
_entity_poly.pdbx_seq_one_letter_code
_entity_poly.pdbx_strand_id
1 'polypeptide(L)'
;MAKADKRTPDQQKQGAALREEGSKWLARVEAAGKLEKQWMDDAERAVKAYTGQTKSDDLSTSATLGNTYDFNILFANVETIVPAIINSPPAPDIRRRFADEDPAAKDVAELIERAIRTQVDDSKLQVELEGEAQDGFLAGRGIIRLRFKSDIVKDEATSDELERASDAAADGAPAEEPGSDETSGDAYGAASQPGAGPAERLANECIEFEAVSWRDYRHGPAKRWKDRPWDAFRFVVQREDEDAVFDAGLISIQTNDQEKKARGESGSDLTGWEIWDKSSRKVIFIDDNGVVLKKVDDPLGLTDFFCIPAPVQPIELTGRLMPVNPFSIYSKLADELDL
;
A
#
# COMPACT_ATOMS: atom_id res chain seq x y z
N MET A 1 -37.39 11.02 -23.50
CA MET A 1 -36.54 10.20 -24.39
C MET A 1 -35.29 9.85 -23.61
N ALA A 2 -35.10 8.58 -23.24
CA ALA A 2 -33.85 8.16 -22.61
C ALA A 2 -32.71 8.41 -23.60
N LYS A 3 -31.65 9.13 -23.18
CA LYS A 3 -30.47 9.30 -24.03
C LYS A 3 -29.95 7.90 -24.38
N ALA A 4 -29.74 7.65 -25.66
CA ALA A 4 -29.18 6.39 -26.13
C ALA A 4 -27.80 6.22 -25.47
N ASP A 5 -27.58 5.05 -24.88
CA ASP A 5 -26.30 4.66 -24.28
C ASP A 5 -25.21 4.77 -25.36
N LYS A 6 -24.20 5.61 -25.11
CA LYS A 6 -23.14 5.93 -26.08
C LYS A 6 -22.09 4.81 -26.21
N ARG A 7 -22.19 3.75 -25.41
CA ARG A 7 -21.24 2.62 -25.42
C ARG A 7 -21.52 1.66 -26.57
N THR A 8 -20.47 1.13 -27.17
CA THR A 8 -20.58 0.03 -28.15
C THR A 8 -21.05 -1.27 -27.47
N PRO A 9 -21.66 -2.22 -28.20
CA PRO A 9 -22.09 -3.51 -27.63
C PRO A 9 -20.96 -4.28 -26.94
N ASP A 10 -19.73 -4.20 -27.46
CA ASP A 10 -18.57 -4.85 -26.86
C ASP A 10 -18.14 -4.16 -25.55
N GLN A 11 -18.16 -2.82 -25.51
CA GLN A 11 -17.94 -2.06 -24.27
C GLN A 11 -19.01 -2.35 -23.21
N GLN A 12 -20.27 -2.55 -23.61
CA GLN A 12 -21.33 -2.94 -22.68
C GLN A 12 -21.09 -4.32 -22.07
N LYS A 13 -20.67 -5.30 -22.89
CA LYS A 13 -20.31 -6.65 -22.40
C LYS A 13 -19.09 -6.60 -21.47
N GLN A 14 -18.05 -5.86 -21.85
CA GLN A 14 -16.87 -5.68 -21.03
C GLN A 14 -17.20 -4.98 -19.70
N GLY A 15 -18.01 -3.92 -19.74
CA GLY A 15 -18.47 -3.21 -18.55
C GLY A 15 -19.28 -4.10 -17.60
N ALA A 16 -20.16 -4.96 -18.14
CA ALA A 16 -20.90 -5.93 -17.36
C ALA A 16 -19.98 -6.97 -16.68
N ALA A 17 -18.99 -7.49 -17.41
CA ALA A 17 -18.02 -8.45 -16.86
C ALA A 17 -17.17 -7.83 -15.73
N LEU A 18 -16.72 -6.58 -15.91
CA LEU A 18 -15.97 -5.85 -14.87
C LEU A 18 -16.81 -5.59 -13.62
N ARG A 19 -18.09 -5.25 -13.78
CA ARG A 19 -19.01 -5.10 -12.65
C ARG A 19 -19.22 -6.40 -11.89
N GLU A 20 -19.33 -7.51 -12.61
CA GLU A 20 -19.44 -8.83 -11.98
C GLU A 20 -18.17 -9.17 -11.19
N GLU A 21 -17.00 -8.89 -11.75
CA GLU A 21 -15.71 -9.07 -11.09
C GLU A 21 -15.57 -8.20 -9.83
N GLY A 22 -15.83 -6.90 -9.94
CA GLY A 22 -15.74 -5.96 -8.83
C GLY A 22 -16.72 -6.31 -7.71
N SER A 23 -17.96 -6.70 -8.05
CA SER A 23 -18.96 -7.16 -7.08
C SER A 23 -18.53 -8.46 -6.37
N LYS A 24 -17.89 -9.40 -7.08
CA LYS A 24 -17.35 -10.62 -6.47
C LYS A 24 -16.24 -10.30 -5.47
N TRP A 25 -15.35 -9.37 -5.82
CA TRP A 25 -14.27 -8.95 -4.93
C TRP A 25 -14.80 -8.21 -3.70
N LEU A 26 -15.72 -7.27 -3.89
CA LEU A 26 -16.38 -6.57 -2.79
C LEU A 26 -17.05 -7.56 -1.83
N ALA A 27 -17.79 -8.54 -2.36
CA ALA A 27 -18.42 -9.59 -1.55
C ALA A 27 -17.41 -10.43 -0.75
N ARG A 28 -16.22 -10.71 -1.29
CA ARG A 28 -15.14 -11.42 -0.58
C ARG A 28 -14.59 -10.58 0.58
N VAL A 29 -14.34 -9.29 0.34
CA VAL A 29 -13.83 -8.37 1.36
C VAL A 29 -14.86 -8.17 2.48
N GLU A 30 -16.14 -7.98 2.12
CA GLU A 30 -17.23 -7.90 3.10
C GLU A 30 -17.39 -9.19 3.90
N ALA A 31 -17.25 -10.36 3.26
CA ALA A 31 -17.30 -11.64 3.95
C ALA A 31 -16.16 -11.77 4.97
N ALA A 32 -14.94 -11.34 4.63
CA ALA A 32 -13.83 -11.28 5.57
C ALA A 32 -14.13 -10.33 6.74
N GLY A 33 -14.67 -9.12 6.47
CA GLY A 33 -15.10 -8.20 7.51
C GLY A 33 -16.18 -8.79 8.45
N LYS A 34 -17.13 -9.55 7.91
CA LYS A 34 -18.15 -10.24 8.72
C LYS A 34 -17.54 -11.32 9.62
N LEU A 35 -16.56 -12.07 9.13
CA LEU A 35 -15.83 -13.06 9.92
C LEU A 35 -15.01 -12.42 11.05
N GLU A 36 -14.42 -11.25 10.78
CA GLU A 36 -13.59 -10.49 11.71
C GLU A 36 -14.39 -9.62 12.69
N LYS A 37 -15.72 -9.54 12.54
CA LYS A 37 -16.57 -8.60 13.28
C LYS A 37 -16.37 -8.62 14.79
N GLN A 38 -16.41 -9.80 15.41
CA GLN A 38 -16.26 -9.91 16.86
C GLN A 38 -14.92 -9.34 17.35
N TRP A 39 -13.85 -9.64 16.61
CA TRP A 39 -12.52 -9.11 16.93
C TRP A 39 -12.45 -7.59 16.72
N MET A 40 -13.04 -7.07 15.62
CA MET A 40 -13.09 -5.62 15.39
C MET A 40 -13.85 -4.90 16.50
N ASP A 41 -14.99 -5.43 16.94
CA ASP A 41 -15.77 -4.88 18.05
C ASP A 41 -14.95 -4.88 19.36
N ASP A 42 -14.15 -5.92 19.61
CA ASP A 42 -13.24 -6.00 20.76
C ASP A 42 -12.09 -4.97 20.66
N ALA A 43 -11.49 -4.84 19.48
CA ALA A 43 -10.45 -3.85 19.19
C ALA A 43 -10.94 -2.41 19.35
N GLU A 44 -12.17 -2.09 18.90
CA GLU A 44 -12.76 -0.77 19.12
C GLU A 44 -12.95 -0.45 20.60
N ARG A 45 -13.35 -1.43 21.42
CA ARG A 45 -13.48 -1.25 22.87
C ARG A 45 -12.11 -1.00 23.51
N ALA A 46 -11.08 -1.75 23.09
CA ALA A 46 -9.71 -1.55 23.57
C ALA A 46 -9.18 -0.14 23.23
N VAL A 47 -9.40 0.34 22.00
CA VAL A 47 -9.00 1.70 21.60
C VAL A 47 -9.71 2.78 22.42
N LYS A 48 -11.02 2.61 22.68
CA LYS A 48 -11.78 3.53 23.55
C LYS A 48 -11.26 3.54 24.98
N ALA A 49 -10.94 2.37 25.54
CA ALA A 49 -10.34 2.26 26.87
C ALA A 49 -8.95 2.90 26.93
N TYR A 50 -8.11 2.66 25.93
CA TYR A 50 -6.77 3.23 25.85
C TYR A 50 -6.80 4.75 25.77
N THR A 51 -7.64 5.32 24.89
CA THR A 51 -7.75 6.77 24.70
C THR A 51 -8.50 7.50 25.81
N GLY A 52 -9.23 6.77 26.67
CA GLY A 52 -10.13 7.36 27.66
C GLY A 52 -11.31 8.13 27.05
N GLN A 53 -11.63 7.91 25.76
CA GLN A 53 -12.75 8.59 25.11
C GLN A 53 -14.09 8.19 25.75
N THR A 54 -14.80 9.16 26.32
CA THR A 54 -16.19 9.00 26.75
C THR A 54 -17.15 9.36 25.62
N LYS A 55 -18.35 8.78 25.63
CA LYS A 55 -19.38 8.99 24.59
C LYS A 55 -19.90 10.44 24.45
N SER A 56 -19.44 11.39 25.26
CA SER A 56 -19.87 12.78 25.18
C SER A 56 -18.95 13.56 24.22
N ASP A 57 -19.37 13.68 22.96
CA ASP A 57 -18.82 14.59 21.93
C ASP A 57 -19.02 16.09 22.25
N ASP A 58 -19.48 16.43 23.46
CA ASP A 58 -19.57 17.82 23.90
C ASP A 58 -18.19 18.34 24.30
N LEU A 59 -17.46 18.85 23.30
CA LEU A 59 -16.27 19.70 23.42
C LEU A 59 -16.47 20.94 24.32
N SER A 60 -17.71 21.21 24.76
CA SER A 60 -18.07 22.32 25.65
C SER A 60 -17.94 21.99 27.14
N THR A 61 -17.91 20.70 27.51
CA THR A 61 -17.54 20.25 28.85
C THR A 61 -16.09 19.84 28.84
N SER A 62 -15.20 20.81 29.11
CA SER A 62 -13.81 20.57 29.49
C SER A 62 -13.72 19.27 30.27
N ALA A 63 -12.99 18.30 29.71
CA ALA A 63 -12.66 17.03 30.33
C ALA A 63 -12.44 17.23 31.83
N THR A 64 -13.45 16.87 32.63
CA THR A 64 -13.27 16.79 34.07
C THR A 64 -12.33 15.61 34.28
N LEU A 65 -11.05 15.91 34.56
CA LEU A 65 -10.16 14.93 35.18
C LEU A 65 -10.93 14.24 36.32
N GLY A 66 -11.06 12.90 36.25
CA GLY A 66 -11.71 12.09 37.27
C GLY A 66 -13.12 11.56 36.96
N ASN A 67 -13.58 11.54 35.70
CA ASN A 67 -14.80 10.83 35.27
C ASN A 67 -14.56 9.74 34.20
N THR A 68 -13.29 9.55 33.84
CA THR A 68 -12.75 8.46 33.01
C THR A 68 -11.92 7.53 33.88
N TYR A 69 -11.67 6.29 33.43
CA TYR A 69 -10.81 5.29 34.07
C TYR A 69 -9.75 5.92 35.01
N ASP A 70 -9.98 5.86 36.32
CA ASP A 70 -9.13 6.51 37.34
C ASP A 70 -7.71 5.88 37.34
N PHE A 71 -7.60 4.61 36.92
CA PHE A 71 -6.34 3.89 36.72
C PHE A 71 -6.32 3.21 35.35
N ASN A 72 -6.16 3.97 34.26
CA ASN A 72 -6.04 3.43 32.90
C ASN A 72 -4.81 2.51 32.72
N ILE A 73 -4.94 1.25 33.15
CA ILE A 73 -3.88 0.23 33.12
C ILE A 73 -3.60 -0.21 31.69
N LEU A 74 -4.61 -0.19 30.81
CA LEU A 74 -4.39 -0.50 29.40
C LEU A 74 -3.40 0.50 28.79
N PHE A 75 -3.59 1.80 29.03
CA PHE A 75 -2.63 2.83 28.63
C PHE A 75 -1.25 2.55 29.21
N ALA A 76 -1.14 2.35 30.53
CA ALA A 76 0.15 2.09 31.17
C ALA A 76 0.87 0.84 30.60
N ASN A 77 0.13 -0.23 30.31
CA ASN A 77 0.70 -1.45 29.73
C ASN A 77 1.20 -1.22 28.30
N VAL A 78 0.39 -0.58 27.45
CA VAL A 78 0.74 -0.33 26.04
C VAL A 78 1.94 0.61 25.95
N GLU A 79 1.93 1.71 26.70
CA GLU A 79 3.04 2.68 26.76
C GLU A 79 4.33 2.08 27.35
N THR A 80 4.23 0.97 28.08
CA THR A 80 5.41 0.24 28.58
C THR A 80 5.90 -0.80 27.57
N ILE A 81 4.99 -1.53 26.93
CA ILE A 81 5.31 -2.66 26.05
C ILE A 81 5.82 -2.18 24.68
N VAL A 82 5.20 -1.16 24.08
CA VAL A 82 5.57 -0.69 22.73
C VAL A 82 7.04 -0.23 22.69
N PRO A 83 7.51 0.65 23.59
CA PRO A 83 8.93 1.04 23.61
C PRO A 83 9.88 -0.09 24.02
N ALA A 84 9.39 -1.12 24.72
CA ALA A 84 10.20 -2.29 25.07
C ALA A 84 10.47 -3.19 23.87
N ILE A 85 9.62 -3.13 22.83
CA ILE A 85 9.73 -3.95 21.62
C ILE A 85 10.49 -3.19 20.54
N ILE A 86 10.15 -1.92 20.30
CA ILE A 86 10.82 -1.06 19.33
C ILE A 86 11.29 0.20 20.08
N ASN A 87 12.58 0.26 20.41
CA ASN A 87 13.22 1.43 21.03
C ASN A 87 14.15 2.19 20.09
N SER A 88 14.47 1.60 18.95
CA SER A 88 15.43 2.12 17.98
C SER A 88 15.16 1.50 16.60
N PRO A 89 15.56 2.18 15.52
CA PRO A 89 15.44 1.62 14.18
C PRO A 89 16.26 0.32 14.06
N PRO A 90 15.75 -0.70 13.35
CA PRO A 90 16.48 -1.95 13.17
C PRO A 90 17.76 -1.72 12.36
N ALA A 91 18.90 -2.26 12.83
CA ALA A 91 20.15 -2.25 12.08
C ALA A 91 20.14 -3.39 11.04
N PRO A 92 20.19 -3.10 9.73
CA PRO A 92 20.28 -4.15 8.72
C PRO A 92 21.61 -4.90 8.85
N ASP A 93 21.57 -6.22 8.74
CA ASP A 93 22.74 -7.12 8.76
C ASP A 93 22.62 -8.08 7.58
N ILE A 94 23.37 -7.80 6.51
CA ILE A 94 23.28 -8.56 5.27
C ILE A 94 24.51 -9.44 5.14
N ARG A 95 24.27 -10.75 5.26
CA ARG A 95 25.32 -11.75 5.19
C ARG A 95 25.16 -12.63 3.96
N ARG A 96 26.30 -13.02 3.41
CA ARG A 96 26.37 -14.05 2.38
C ARG A 96 25.82 -15.36 2.95
N ARG A 97 25.00 -16.06 2.16
CA ARG A 97 24.37 -17.34 2.56
C ARG A 97 25.41 -18.42 2.83
N PHE A 98 26.49 -18.43 2.06
CA PHE A 98 27.61 -19.35 2.20
C PHE A 98 28.88 -18.54 2.54
N ALA A 99 29.80 -19.15 3.28
CA ALA A 99 31.04 -18.53 3.71
C ALA A 99 32.19 -18.81 2.72
N ASP A 100 31.90 -18.74 1.43
CA ASP A 100 32.91 -18.84 0.37
C ASP A 100 33.84 -17.63 0.39
N GLU A 101 35.04 -17.75 -0.17
CA GLU A 101 35.94 -16.62 -0.38
C GLU A 101 35.65 -15.96 -1.73
N ASP A 102 34.47 -15.35 -1.86
CA ASP A 102 34.09 -14.50 -2.99
C ASP A 102 34.09 -13.02 -2.57
N PRO A 103 35.11 -12.23 -2.99
CA PRO A 103 35.17 -10.80 -2.73
C PRO A 103 34.00 -10.01 -3.33
N ALA A 104 33.53 -10.37 -4.53
CA ALA A 104 32.46 -9.63 -5.19
C ALA A 104 31.14 -9.78 -4.43
N ALA A 105 30.84 -11.00 -3.95
CA ALA A 105 29.67 -11.24 -3.11
C ALA A 105 29.71 -10.45 -1.79
N LYS A 106 30.91 -10.20 -1.26
CA LYS A 106 31.09 -9.40 -0.04
C LYS A 106 30.79 -7.93 -0.32
N ASP A 107 31.35 -7.39 -1.40
CA ASP A 107 31.13 -5.99 -1.79
C ASP A 107 29.65 -5.71 -2.07
N VAL A 108 28.95 -6.66 -2.70
CA VAL A 108 27.50 -6.57 -2.94
C VAL A 108 26.72 -6.58 -1.62
N ALA A 109 27.08 -7.45 -0.67
CA ALA A 109 26.43 -7.47 0.64
C ALA A 109 26.59 -6.13 1.38
N GLU A 110 27.82 -5.58 1.40
CA GLU A 110 28.10 -4.27 2.00
C GLU A 110 27.34 -3.14 1.28
N LEU A 111 27.22 -3.19 -0.05
CA LEU A 111 26.46 -2.22 -0.83
C LEU A 111 24.97 -2.24 -0.48
N ILE A 112 24.35 -3.43 -0.45
CA ILE A 112 22.92 -3.57 -0.12
C ILE A 112 22.69 -3.15 1.34
N GLU A 113 23.58 -3.50 2.27
CA GLU A 113 23.44 -3.12 3.69
C GLU A 113 23.43 -1.60 3.83
N ARG A 114 24.34 -0.90 3.14
CA ARG A 114 24.37 0.56 3.11
C ARG A 114 23.12 1.16 2.45
N ALA A 115 22.64 0.57 1.36
CA ALA A 115 21.44 1.04 0.66
C ALA A 115 20.19 0.93 1.54
N ILE A 116 20.01 -0.18 2.26
CA ILE A 116 18.90 -0.34 3.21
C ILE A 116 19.07 0.61 4.39
N ARG A 117 20.29 0.75 4.91
CA ARG A 117 20.57 1.65 6.03
C ARG A 117 20.18 3.08 5.72
N THR A 118 20.49 3.58 4.52
CA THR A 118 20.03 4.92 4.08
C THR A 118 18.50 5.04 4.06
N GLN A 119 17.76 3.97 3.76
CA GLN A 119 16.29 3.99 3.81
C GLN A 119 15.74 3.95 5.24
N VAL A 120 16.47 3.35 6.20
CA VAL A 120 16.09 3.24 7.61
C VAL A 120 16.47 4.49 8.42
N ASP A 121 17.60 5.13 8.09
CA ASP A 121 18.23 6.21 8.88
C ASP A 121 17.38 7.48 8.99
N ASP A 122 16.40 7.70 8.11
CA ASP A 122 15.48 8.86 8.12
C ASP A 122 14.46 8.85 9.29
N SER A 123 14.53 7.88 10.22
CA SER A 123 13.54 7.60 11.29
C SER A 123 12.09 7.35 10.81
N LYS A 124 11.83 7.43 9.51
CA LYS A 124 10.51 7.13 8.91
C LYS A 124 10.07 5.72 9.25
N LEU A 125 10.95 4.72 9.11
CA LEU A 125 10.62 3.34 9.46
C LEU A 125 10.29 3.19 10.95
N GLN A 126 11.02 3.86 11.85
CA GLN A 126 10.78 3.71 13.29
C GLN A 126 9.38 4.20 13.69
N VAL A 127 8.95 5.35 13.18
CA VAL A 127 7.60 5.89 13.48
C VAL A 127 6.52 4.91 13.02
N GLU A 128 6.68 4.34 11.84
CA GLU A 128 5.71 3.37 11.30
C GLU A 128 5.75 2.04 12.06
N LEU A 129 6.92 1.58 12.53
CA LEU A 129 7.04 0.39 13.39
C LEU A 129 6.44 0.60 14.78
N GLU A 130 6.58 1.81 15.35
CA GLU A 130 5.93 2.17 16.62
C GLU A 130 4.40 2.17 16.46
N GLY A 131 3.89 2.72 15.36
CA GLY A 131 2.47 2.67 15.00
C GLY A 131 1.96 1.24 14.79
N GLU A 132 2.72 0.41 14.06
CA GLU A 132 2.42 -1.02 13.89
C GLU A 132 2.36 -1.74 15.25
N ALA A 133 3.38 -1.55 16.10
CA ALA A 133 3.45 -2.19 17.40
C ALA A 133 2.27 -1.77 18.28
N GLN A 134 1.93 -0.48 18.30
CA GLN A 134 0.79 0.04 19.05
C GLN A 134 -0.52 -0.61 18.59
N ASP A 135 -0.78 -0.71 17.28
CA ASP A 135 -1.94 -1.42 16.73
C ASP A 135 -1.91 -2.93 17.05
N GLY A 136 -0.72 -3.53 17.05
CA GLY A 136 -0.49 -4.91 17.48
C GLY A 136 -0.95 -5.17 18.91
N PHE A 137 -0.57 -4.30 19.87
CA PHE A 137 -0.93 -4.47 21.28
C PHE A 137 -2.32 -3.95 21.64
N LEU A 138 -2.85 -2.98 20.90
CA LEU A 138 -4.20 -2.47 21.11
C LEU A 138 -5.25 -3.32 20.43
N ALA A 139 -5.13 -3.57 19.14
CA ALA A 139 -6.12 -4.30 18.36
C ALA A 139 -5.82 -5.79 18.30
N GLY A 140 -4.57 -6.21 18.39
CA GLY A 140 -4.14 -7.60 18.18
C GLY A 140 -3.57 -7.87 16.78
N ARG A 141 -3.42 -6.83 15.95
CA ARG A 141 -2.85 -6.91 14.60
C ARG A 141 -2.22 -5.57 14.23
N GLY A 142 -0.89 -5.55 14.15
CA GLY A 142 -0.11 -4.47 13.57
C GLY A 142 0.27 -4.82 12.14
N ILE A 143 0.09 -3.90 11.19
CA ILE A 143 0.45 -4.10 9.78
C ILE A 143 1.39 -3.01 9.32
N ILE A 144 2.55 -3.40 8.80
CA ILE A 144 3.45 -2.51 8.06
C ILE A 144 3.40 -2.83 6.57
N ARG A 145 3.21 -1.79 5.74
CA ARG A 145 3.12 -1.89 4.28
C ARG A 145 4.32 -1.23 3.60
N LEU A 146 4.82 -1.88 2.56
CA LEU A 146 5.85 -1.35 1.67
C LEU A 146 5.19 -0.67 0.47
N ARG A 147 5.59 0.57 0.18
CA ARG A 147 5.21 1.30 -1.04
C ARG A 147 6.43 1.69 -1.82
N PHE A 148 6.41 1.46 -3.12
CA PHE A 148 7.43 1.93 -4.03
C PHE A 148 7.01 3.30 -4.58
N LYS A 149 7.84 4.32 -4.38
CA LYS A 149 7.67 5.64 -4.97
C LYS A 149 8.82 5.93 -5.92
N SER A 150 8.49 6.58 -7.02
CA SER A 150 9.44 7.00 -8.05
C SER A 150 9.00 8.35 -8.62
N ASP A 151 9.91 9.30 -8.69
CA ASP A 151 9.66 10.57 -9.35
C ASP A 151 10.02 10.45 -10.83
N ILE A 152 9.15 10.94 -11.72
CA ILE A 152 9.51 11.09 -13.13
C ILE A 152 10.11 12.49 -13.30
N VAL A 153 11.43 12.55 -13.47
CA VAL A 153 12.14 13.82 -13.70
C VAL A 153 12.33 13.99 -15.20
N LYS A 154 11.91 15.14 -15.71
CA LYS A 154 12.26 15.61 -17.06
C LYS A 154 13.62 16.26 -16.97
N ASP A 155 14.63 15.67 -17.58
CA ASP A 155 15.91 16.37 -17.73
C ASP A 155 15.68 17.57 -18.66
N GLU A 156 15.86 18.78 -18.13
CA GLU A 156 16.07 19.96 -18.97
C GLU A 156 17.44 19.77 -19.63
N ALA A 157 17.46 19.59 -20.95
CA ALA A 157 18.71 19.54 -21.71
C ALA A 157 19.54 20.78 -21.35
N THR A 158 20.74 20.57 -20.82
CA THR A 158 21.64 21.68 -20.47
C THR A 158 22.01 22.43 -21.76
N SER A 159 22.18 23.75 -21.66
CA SER A 159 22.49 24.61 -22.82
C SER A 159 23.67 24.09 -23.66
N ASP A 160 24.63 23.41 -23.02
CA ASP A 160 25.81 22.81 -23.67
C ASP A 160 25.49 21.56 -24.51
N GLU A 161 24.42 20.82 -24.20
CA GLU A 161 23.95 19.69 -25.03
C GLU A 161 23.16 20.18 -26.24
N LEU A 162 22.40 21.27 -26.08
CA LEU A 162 21.70 21.95 -27.17
C LEU A 162 22.68 22.63 -28.15
N GLU A 163 23.75 23.27 -27.65
CA GLU A 163 24.82 23.84 -28.50
C GLU A 163 25.58 22.74 -29.26
N ARG A 164 25.95 21.63 -28.60
CA ARG A 164 26.60 20.49 -29.27
C ARG A 164 25.71 19.84 -30.35
N ALA A 165 24.41 19.77 -30.12
CA ALA A 165 23.46 19.28 -31.12
C ALA A 165 23.26 20.26 -32.29
N SER A 166 23.33 21.57 -32.05
CA SER A 166 23.26 22.58 -33.12
C SER A 166 24.54 22.62 -33.96
N ASP A 167 25.71 22.42 -33.34
CA ASP A 167 27.00 22.38 -34.05
C ASP A 167 27.12 21.11 -34.91
N ALA A 168 26.62 19.97 -34.42
CA ALA A 168 26.57 18.73 -35.18
C ALA A 168 25.60 18.77 -36.38
N ALA A 169 24.59 19.65 -36.34
CA ALA A 169 23.68 19.87 -37.46
C ALA A 169 24.21 20.87 -38.51
N ALA A 170 25.27 21.63 -38.18
CA ALA A 170 25.86 22.64 -39.06
C ALA A 170 26.95 22.07 -39.99
N ASP A 171 27.67 21.02 -39.57
CA ASP A 171 28.66 20.32 -40.39
C ASP A 171 28.01 19.14 -41.15
N GLY A 172 27.47 19.45 -42.33
CA GLY A 172 26.92 18.44 -43.24
C GLY A 172 27.96 17.41 -43.67
N ALA A 173 27.83 16.17 -43.21
CA ALA A 173 28.53 14.99 -43.73
C ALA A 173 27.54 13.83 -43.98
N PRO A 174 27.78 12.99 -45.01
CA PRO A 174 26.71 12.31 -45.75
C PRO A 174 26.21 11.03 -45.08
N ALA A 175 24.95 10.70 -45.39
CA ALA A 175 24.31 9.44 -45.05
C ALA A 175 24.95 8.27 -45.82
N GLU A 176 25.43 7.25 -45.10
CA GLU A 176 25.70 5.91 -45.65
C GLU A 176 24.53 4.97 -45.31
N GLU A 177 24.05 4.26 -46.33
CA GLU A 177 22.98 3.26 -46.23
C GLU A 177 23.44 1.95 -45.55
N PRO A 178 22.51 1.17 -44.93
CA PRO A 178 22.87 0.11 -44.02
C PRO A 178 23.28 -1.18 -44.75
N GLY A 179 24.49 -1.66 -44.47
CA GLY A 179 24.94 -3.01 -44.76
C GLY A 179 24.52 -3.97 -43.65
N SER A 180 23.87 -5.08 -44.04
CA SER A 180 23.44 -6.18 -43.19
C SER A 180 24.60 -6.92 -42.51
N ASP A 181 24.50 -7.18 -41.21
CA ASP A 181 24.83 -8.51 -40.67
C ASP A 181 24.18 -8.76 -39.31
N GLU A 182 23.63 -9.98 -39.16
CA GLU A 182 23.06 -10.51 -37.92
C GLU A 182 24.17 -11.00 -37.00
N THR A 183 24.21 -10.57 -35.73
CA THR A 183 24.74 -11.39 -34.63
C THR A 183 24.13 -10.91 -33.30
N SER A 184 23.55 -11.87 -32.56
CA SER A 184 22.96 -11.70 -31.24
C SER A 184 23.99 -11.39 -30.16
N GLY A 185 23.63 -10.52 -29.23
CA GLY A 185 24.32 -10.29 -27.97
C GLY A 185 23.61 -9.21 -27.17
N ASP A 186 22.91 -9.60 -26.11
CA ASP A 186 22.30 -8.70 -25.13
C ASP A 186 23.36 -7.75 -24.57
N ALA A 187 23.28 -6.47 -24.95
CA ALA A 187 24.14 -5.41 -24.46
C ALA A 187 23.29 -4.34 -23.77
N TYR A 188 23.41 -4.28 -22.44
CA TYR A 188 23.08 -3.10 -21.67
C TYR A 188 23.95 -1.94 -22.17
N GLY A 189 23.31 -1.00 -22.84
CA GLY A 189 23.93 0.22 -23.34
C GLY A 189 22.94 0.93 -24.26
N ALA A 190 22.19 1.88 -23.70
CA ALA A 190 21.32 2.74 -24.50
C ALA A 190 22.19 3.52 -25.49
N ALA A 191 22.19 3.09 -26.75
CA ALA A 191 22.71 3.90 -27.84
C ALA A 191 21.74 5.06 -28.03
N SER A 192 22.12 6.24 -27.55
CA SER A 192 21.38 7.48 -27.72
C SER A 192 21.25 7.79 -29.21
N GLN A 193 20.04 7.68 -29.75
CA GLN A 193 19.72 8.25 -31.06
C GLN A 193 19.74 9.78 -30.94
N PRO A 194 20.47 10.51 -31.81
CA PRO A 194 20.46 11.96 -31.81
C PRO A 194 19.11 12.42 -32.39
N GLY A 195 18.17 12.80 -31.52
CA GLY A 195 16.88 13.36 -31.93
C GLY A 195 15.70 13.12 -30.98
N ALA A 196 15.88 12.45 -29.84
CA ALA A 196 14.81 12.31 -28.85
C ALA A 196 14.66 13.62 -28.04
N GLY A 197 13.42 14.13 -27.93
CA GLY A 197 13.07 15.19 -26.98
C GLY A 197 13.45 14.80 -25.54
N PRO A 198 13.33 15.73 -24.58
CA PRO A 198 13.88 15.56 -23.22
C PRO A 198 13.47 14.20 -22.66
N ALA A 199 14.47 13.35 -22.41
CA ALA A 199 14.25 12.01 -21.92
C ALA A 199 13.68 12.10 -20.50
N GLU A 200 12.46 11.65 -20.31
CA GLU A 200 11.89 11.43 -18.98
C GLU A 200 12.68 10.28 -18.34
N ARG A 201 13.34 10.55 -17.20
CA ARG A 201 14.04 9.52 -16.42
C ARG A 201 13.38 9.33 -15.07
N LEU A 202 13.36 8.08 -14.63
CA LEU A 202 12.96 7.74 -13.28
C LEU A 202 14.07 8.19 -12.31
N ALA A 203 13.72 8.97 -11.31
CA ALA A 203 14.62 9.46 -10.29
C ALA A 203 14.01 9.23 -8.90
N ASN A 204 14.86 9.24 -7.86
CA ASN A 204 14.45 9.15 -6.46
C ASN A 204 13.56 7.92 -6.15
N GLU A 205 13.88 6.77 -6.73
CA GLU A 205 13.24 5.51 -6.36
C GLU A 205 13.47 5.25 -4.87
N CYS A 206 12.39 5.25 -4.10
CA CYS A 206 12.44 5.01 -2.66
C CYS A 206 11.33 4.07 -2.22
N ILE A 207 11.63 3.32 -1.16
CA ILE A 207 10.65 2.51 -0.46
C ILE A 207 10.15 3.33 0.72
N GLU A 208 8.84 3.47 0.80
CA GLU A 208 8.16 4.00 1.97
C GLU A 208 7.54 2.86 2.78
N PHE A 209 7.53 3.06 4.08
CA PHE A 209 6.84 2.21 5.03
C PHE A 209 5.55 2.94 5.47
N GLU A 210 4.48 2.18 5.66
CA GLU A 210 3.17 2.71 6.05
C GLU A 210 2.53 1.76 7.06
N ALA A 211 2.34 2.23 8.28
CA ALA A 211 1.53 1.55 9.29
C ALA A 211 0.07 1.62 8.84
N VAL A 212 -0.48 0.48 8.47
CA VAL A 212 -1.86 0.39 7.99
C VAL A 212 -2.76 0.13 9.19
N SER A 213 -3.80 0.96 9.34
CA SER A 213 -4.80 0.73 10.38
C SER A 213 -5.40 -0.67 10.24
N TRP A 214 -5.51 -1.38 11.36
CA TRP A 214 -6.16 -2.68 11.42
C TRP A 214 -7.60 -2.69 10.87
N ARG A 215 -8.27 -1.52 10.82
CA ARG A 215 -9.61 -1.30 10.24
C ARG A 215 -9.61 -1.39 8.73
N ASP A 216 -8.50 -1.00 8.11
CA ASP A 216 -8.34 -0.79 6.67
C ASP A 216 -7.68 -1.97 5.97
N TYR A 217 -7.40 -3.06 6.69
CA TYR A 217 -6.78 -4.25 6.13
C TYR A 217 -7.66 -5.49 6.23
N ARG A 218 -7.77 -6.25 5.14
CA ARG A 218 -8.43 -7.57 5.12
C ARG A 218 -7.59 -8.56 4.32
N HIS A 219 -7.77 -9.86 4.58
CA HIS A 219 -7.14 -10.90 3.78
C HIS A 219 -8.09 -12.09 3.57
N GLY A 220 -7.75 -12.90 2.56
CA GLY A 220 -8.47 -14.11 2.24
C GLY A 220 -8.29 -15.22 3.27
N PRO A 221 -9.24 -16.16 3.38
CA PRO A 221 -9.20 -17.22 4.38
C PRO A 221 -8.00 -18.15 4.17
N ALA A 222 -7.22 -18.39 5.22
CA ALA A 222 -6.09 -19.32 5.22
C ALA A 222 -5.77 -19.84 6.65
N LYS A 223 -5.07 -20.98 6.73
CA LYS A 223 -4.58 -21.57 7.99
C LYS A 223 -3.12 -21.21 8.29
N ARG A 224 -2.42 -20.68 7.29
CA ARG A 224 -1.01 -20.26 7.34
C ARG A 224 -0.91 -18.94 6.59
N TRP A 225 -0.08 -18.04 7.08
CA TRP A 225 0.05 -16.69 6.54
C TRP A 225 0.40 -16.67 5.05
N LYS A 226 1.38 -17.48 4.65
CA LYS A 226 1.85 -17.61 3.26
C LYS A 226 0.80 -18.14 2.26
N ASP A 227 -0.24 -18.82 2.76
CA ASP A 227 -1.25 -19.49 1.92
C ASP A 227 -2.47 -18.58 1.64
N ARG A 228 -2.47 -17.34 2.15
CA ARG A 228 -3.57 -16.41 1.93
C ARG A 228 -3.70 -16.06 0.43
N PRO A 229 -4.92 -16.14 -0.15
CA PRO A 229 -5.11 -15.98 -1.59
C PRO A 229 -5.14 -14.52 -2.03
N TRP A 230 -5.45 -13.59 -1.13
CA TRP A 230 -5.50 -12.16 -1.43
C TRP A 230 -5.35 -11.33 -0.15
N ASP A 231 -4.85 -10.10 -0.33
CA ASP A 231 -4.78 -9.04 0.69
C ASP A 231 -5.54 -7.83 0.15
N ALA A 232 -6.19 -7.06 1.02
CA ALA A 232 -6.98 -5.90 0.63
C ALA A 232 -6.75 -4.73 1.59
N PHE A 233 -6.53 -3.54 1.02
CA PHE A 233 -6.29 -2.29 1.73
C PHE A 233 -7.38 -1.28 1.39
N ARG A 234 -7.97 -0.65 2.40
CA ARG A 234 -8.90 0.45 2.22
C ARG A 234 -8.10 1.68 1.74
N PHE A 235 -8.65 2.39 0.76
CA PHE A 235 -8.11 3.69 0.37
C PHE A 235 -9.18 4.77 0.43
N VAL A 236 -8.72 6.01 0.57
CA VAL A 236 -9.51 7.23 0.44
C VAL A 236 -8.76 8.14 -0.52
N VAL A 237 -9.44 8.61 -1.56
CA VAL A 237 -8.89 9.51 -2.58
C VAL A 237 -9.86 10.68 -2.72
N GLN A 238 -9.34 11.91 -2.71
CA GLN A 238 -10.15 13.10 -2.94
C GLN A 238 -10.81 13.02 -4.31
N ARG A 239 -12.06 13.49 -4.43
CA ARG A 239 -12.83 13.35 -5.67
C ARG A 239 -12.12 13.99 -6.86
N GLU A 240 -11.43 15.10 -6.62
CA GLU A 240 -10.71 15.89 -7.63
C GLU A 240 -9.50 15.13 -8.22
N ASP A 241 -8.91 14.20 -7.45
CA ASP A 241 -7.77 13.39 -7.87
C ASP A 241 -8.18 12.06 -8.56
N GLU A 242 -9.50 11.83 -8.65
CA GLU A 242 -10.21 10.89 -9.54
C GLU A 242 -9.36 10.37 -10.70
N ASP A 243 -9.22 11.27 -11.67
CA ASP A 243 -8.69 11.01 -13.00
C ASP A 243 -7.15 10.92 -13.00
N ALA A 244 -6.47 11.42 -11.97
CA ALA A 244 -5.02 11.34 -11.85
C ALA A 244 -4.58 9.95 -11.36
N VAL A 245 -5.39 9.32 -10.50
CA VAL A 245 -5.04 8.05 -9.85
C VAL A 245 -5.58 6.85 -10.62
N PHE A 246 -6.80 6.96 -11.16
CA PHE A 246 -7.57 5.84 -11.71
C PHE A 246 -7.84 5.95 -13.22
N ASP A 247 -8.27 4.84 -13.83
CA ASP A 247 -8.54 4.76 -15.25
C ASP A 247 -9.99 5.21 -15.55
N ALA A 248 -10.14 6.48 -15.96
CA ALA A 248 -11.42 7.07 -16.35
C ALA A 248 -12.11 6.28 -17.49
N GLY A 249 -11.33 5.69 -18.41
CA GLY A 249 -11.84 4.84 -19.48
C GLY A 249 -12.51 3.59 -18.93
N LEU A 250 -11.83 2.90 -18.01
CA LEU A 250 -12.33 1.70 -17.34
C LEU A 250 -13.60 1.99 -16.52
N ILE A 251 -13.65 3.12 -15.80
CA ILE A 251 -14.81 3.55 -15.03
C ILE A 251 -16.01 3.84 -15.97
N SER A 252 -15.75 4.53 -17.09
CA SER A 252 -16.80 5.03 -17.98
C SER A 252 -17.58 3.92 -18.69
N ILE A 253 -16.97 2.75 -18.94
CA ILE A 253 -17.62 1.59 -19.58
C ILE A 253 -18.52 0.82 -18.60
N GLN A 254 -18.26 0.92 -17.29
CA GLN A 254 -19.00 0.25 -16.23
C GLN A 254 -20.20 1.05 -15.69
N THR A 255 -20.23 2.36 -15.91
CA THR A 255 -21.19 3.28 -15.30
C THR A 255 -22.22 3.78 -16.30
N ASN A 256 -23.48 3.85 -15.86
CA ASN A 256 -24.56 4.45 -16.64
C ASN A 256 -24.63 5.98 -16.44
N ASP A 257 -25.48 6.67 -17.21
CA ASP A 257 -25.59 8.14 -17.15
C ASP A 257 -26.02 8.67 -15.76
N GLN A 258 -26.84 7.92 -15.02
CA GLN A 258 -27.24 8.31 -13.66
C GLN A 258 -26.09 8.17 -12.67
N GLU A 259 -25.32 7.08 -12.75
CA GLU A 259 -24.14 6.85 -11.91
C GLU A 259 -23.04 7.87 -12.19
N LYS A 260 -22.80 8.20 -13.47
CA LYS A 260 -21.85 9.25 -13.86
C LYS A 260 -22.25 10.60 -13.27
N LYS A 261 -23.54 10.94 -13.35
CA LYS A 261 -24.07 12.16 -12.77
C LYS A 261 -23.91 12.17 -11.24
N ALA A 262 -24.30 11.09 -10.56
CA ALA A 262 -24.15 10.96 -9.12
C ALA A 262 -22.69 11.03 -8.66
N ARG A 263 -21.77 10.40 -9.41
CA ARG A 263 -20.32 10.47 -9.15
C ARG A 263 -19.77 11.89 -9.30
N GLY A 264 -20.19 12.62 -10.34
CA GLY A 264 -19.76 14.01 -10.56
C GLY A 264 -20.41 15.06 -9.63
N GLU A 265 -21.57 14.77 -9.06
CA GLU A 265 -22.25 15.64 -8.08
C GLU A 265 -21.85 15.30 -6.63
N SER A 266 -21.16 14.18 -6.41
CA SER A 266 -20.70 13.76 -5.08
C SER A 266 -19.53 14.60 -4.62
N GLY A 267 -19.73 15.39 -3.55
CA GLY A 267 -18.66 16.08 -2.85
C GLY A 267 -17.93 15.22 -1.80
N SER A 268 -18.22 13.93 -1.72
CA SER A 268 -17.54 13.02 -0.80
C SER A 268 -16.37 12.32 -1.46
N ASP A 269 -15.31 12.15 -0.70
CA ASP A 269 -14.11 11.40 -1.10
C ASP A 269 -14.47 10.02 -1.65
N LEU A 270 -13.70 9.59 -2.64
CA LEU A 270 -13.80 8.26 -3.22
C LEU A 270 -13.13 7.27 -2.27
N THR A 271 -13.91 6.30 -1.80
CA THR A 271 -13.39 5.21 -0.96
C THR A 271 -13.62 3.87 -1.62
N GLY A 272 -12.74 2.93 -1.29
CA GLY A 272 -12.73 1.63 -1.93
C GLY A 272 -11.64 0.70 -1.39
N TRP A 273 -11.39 -0.37 -2.13
CA TRP A 273 -10.42 -1.39 -1.77
C TRP A 273 -9.39 -1.59 -2.88
N GLU A 274 -8.12 -1.55 -2.50
CA GLU A 274 -6.99 -2.03 -3.28
C GLU A 274 -6.77 -3.51 -2.94
N ILE A 275 -6.94 -4.39 -3.92
CA ILE A 275 -6.96 -5.84 -3.70
C ILE A 275 -5.80 -6.49 -4.45
N TRP A 276 -4.91 -7.12 -3.70
CA TRP A 276 -3.80 -7.92 -4.19
C TRP A 276 -4.28 -9.36 -4.38
N ASP A 277 -4.51 -9.80 -5.62
CA ASP A 277 -4.89 -11.18 -5.94
C ASP A 277 -3.67 -12.02 -6.30
N LYS A 278 -3.29 -12.94 -5.41
CA LYS A 278 -2.13 -13.81 -5.58
C LYS A 278 -2.25 -14.75 -6.77
N SER A 279 -3.48 -15.16 -7.11
CA SER A 279 -3.71 -16.16 -8.17
C SER A 279 -3.47 -15.58 -9.57
N SER A 280 -3.88 -14.34 -9.79
CA SER A 280 -3.67 -13.63 -11.05
C SER A 280 -2.39 -12.78 -11.05
N ARG A 281 -1.76 -12.56 -9.89
CA ARG A 281 -0.68 -11.59 -9.66
C ARG A 281 -1.05 -10.19 -10.15
N LYS A 282 -2.26 -9.75 -9.82
CA LYS A 282 -2.77 -8.41 -10.16
C LYS A 282 -3.24 -7.67 -8.92
N VAL A 283 -3.06 -6.35 -8.93
CA VAL A 283 -3.65 -5.43 -7.96
C VAL A 283 -4.87 -4.77 -8.61
N ILE A 284 -6.03 -4.92 -7.99
CA ILE A 284 -7.32 -4.49 -8.51
C ILE A 284 -7.90 -3.46 -7.55
N PHE A 285 -8.18 -2.26 -8.04
CA PHE A 285 -8.81 -1.20 -7.27
C PHE A 285 -10.30 -1.20 -7.56
N ILE A 286 -11.13 -1.27 -6.52
CA ILE A 286 -12.59 -1.18 -6.63
C ILE A 286 -13.15 -0.11 -5.70
N ASP A 287 -14.24 0.54 -6.07
CA ASP A 287 -15.00 1.39 -5.14
C ASP A 287 -16.04 0.61 -4.33
N ASP A 288 -16.69 1.31 -3.40
CA ASP A 288 -17.76 0.75 -2.55
C ASP A 288 -19.01 0.27 -3.31
N ASN A 289 -19.13 0.60 -4.59
CA ASN A 289 -20.21 0.13 -5.46
C ASN A 289 -19.75 -1.03 -6.36
N GLY A 290 -18.53 -1.55 -6.15
CA GLY A 290 -17.95 -2.62 -6.94
C GLY A 290 -17.56 -2.19 -8.36
N VAL A 291 -17.36 -0.90 -8.62
CA VAL A 291 -16.78 -0.41 -9.88
C VAL A 291 -15.28 -0.63 -9.85
N VAL A 292 -14.72 -1.29 -10.87
CA VAL A 292 -13.27 -1.45 -11.01
C VAL A 292 -12.65 -0.14 -11.50
N LEU A 293 -11.76 0.45 -10.71
CA LEU A 293 -11.15 1.75 -10.97
C LEU A 293 -9.84 1.65 -11.74
N LYS A 294 -9.04 0.61 -11.45
CA LYS A 294 -7.72 0.40 -12.02
C LYS A 294 -7.31 -1.06 -11.83
N LYS A 295 -6.47 -1.57 -12.74
CA LYS A 295 -5.78 -2.85 -12.60
C LYS A 295 -4.30 -2.66 -12.88
N VAL A 296 -3.45 -3.26 -12.07
CA VAL A 296 -2.00 -3.20 -12.20
C VAL A 296 -1.45 -4.62 -12.14
N ASP A 297 -0.58 -4.97 -13.07
CA ASP A 297 0.06 -6.29 -13.13
C ASP A 297 1.34 -6.27 -12.28
N ASP A 298 1.40 -7.16 -11.28
CA ASP A 298 2.54 -7.40 -10.38
C ASP A 298 3.51 -6.24 -10.18
N PRO A 299 3.08 -5.15 -9.50
CA PRO A 299 3.84 -3.90 -9.47
C PRO A 299 5.19 -3.99 -8.76
N LEU A 300 5.41 -4.99 -7.91
CA LEU A 300 6.60 -5.11 -7.07
C LEU A 300 7.50 -6.29 -7.43
N GLY A 301 7.01 -7.27 -8.19
CA GLY A 301 7.79 -8.45 -8.58
C GLY A 301 8.31 -9.28 -7.40
N LEU A 302 7.73 -9.13 -6.20
CA LEU A 302 8.18 -9.80 -4.99
C LEU A 302 7.92 -11.31 -5.06
N THR A 303 8.76 -12.10 -4.39
CA THR A 303 8.61 -13.56 -4.34
C THR A 303 7.23 -13.99 -3.84
N ASP A 304 6.72 -13.35 -2.78
CA ASP A 304 5.39 -13.64 -2.22
C ASP A 304 4.27 -12.77 -2.78
N PHE A 305 4.55 -11.93 -3.78
CA PHE A 305 3.64 -10.97 -4.43
C PHE A 305 3.11 -9.84 -3.53
N PHE A 306 2.81 -10.11 -2.26
CA PHE A 306 2.22 -9.14 -1.33
C PHE A 306 3.21 -8.06 -0.88
N CYS A 307 2.67 -6.86 -0.65
CA CYS A 307 3.40 -5.66 -0.20
C CYS A 307 3.54 -5.55 1.33
N ILE A 308 3.21 -6.60 2.09
CA ILE A 308 3.32 -6.64 3.55
C ILE A 308 4.06 -7.92 4.00
N PRO A 309 4.87 -7.86 5.07
CA PRO A 309 5.36 -9.05 5.76
C PRO A 309 4.22 -9.69 6.60
N ALA A 310 4.57 -10.65 7.46
CA ALA A 310 3.62 -11.14 8.47
C ALA A 310 3.32 -10.04 9.50
N PRO A 311 2.03 -9.73 9.76
CA PRO A 311 1.59 -8.77 10.75
C PRO A 311 2.13 -9.11 12.13
N VAL A 312 2.42 -8.08 12.91
CA VAL A 312 2.69 -8.25 14.35
C VAL A 312 1.40 -8.66 15.05
N GLN A 313 1.35 -9.90 15.55
CA GLN A 313 0.26 -10.43 16.35
C GLN A 313 0.79 -10.94 17.69
N PRO A 314 0.55 -10.24 18.81
CA PRO A 314 1.09 -10.66 20.11
C PRO A 314 0.60 -12.05 20.57
N ILE A 315 -0.56 -12.48 20.09
CA ILE A 315 -1.18 -13.76 20.43
C ILE A 315 -1.48 -14.48 19.12
N GLU A 316 -0.67 -15.50 18.81
CA GLU A 316 -0.84 -16.34 17.62
C GLU A 316 -1.37 -17.73 17.98
N LEU A 317 -2.21 -18.28 17.10
CA LEU A 317 -2.72 -19.64 17.22
C LEU A 317 -2.48 -20.42 15.92
N THR A 318 -1.93 -21.62 16.03
CA THR A 318 -1.69 -22.47 14.86
C THR A 318 -3.00 -22.79 14.14
N GLY A 319 -3.10 -22.45 12.85
CA GLY A 319 -4.28 -22.75 12.03
C GLY A 319 -5.40 -21.72 12.12
N ARG A 320 -5.20 -20.63 12.88
CA ARG A 320 -6.14 -19.52 13.03
C ARG A 320 -5.37 -18.21 12.84
N LEU A 321 -5.58 -17.54 11.72
CA LEU A 321 -5.00 -16.21 11.44
C LEU A 321 -5.84 -15.06 12.03
N MET A 322 -7.04 -15.36 12.55
CA MET A 322 -7.89 -14.39 13.21
C MET A 322 -7.15 -13.82 14.44
N PRO A 323 -6.85 -12.52 14.49
CA PRO A 323 -6.18 -11.90 15.62
C PRO A 323 -6.97 -12.04 16.91
N VAL A 324 -6.25 -11.94 18.02
CA VAL A 324 -6.83 -11.87 19.37
C VAL A 324 -6.42 -10.53 19.96
N ASN A 325 -7.41 -9.77 20.41
CA ASN A 325 -7.19 -8.52 21.10
C ASN A 325 -6.53 -8.77 22.47
N PRO A 326 -5.32 -8.26 22.77
CA PRO A 326 -4.65 -8.55 24.04
C PRO A 326 -5.44 -8.04 25.26
N PHE A 327 -6.07 -6.87 25.15
CA PHE A 327 -6.90 -6.31 26.22
C PHE A 327 -8.08 -7.21 26.59
N SER A 328 -8.69 -7.90 25.62
CA SER A 328 -9.81 -8.83 25.87
C SER A 328 -9.47 -9.96 26.86
N ILE A 329 -8.19 -10.29 27.05
CA ILE A 329 -7.76 -11.34 27.99
C ILE A 329 -7.90 -10.89 29.44
N TYR A 330 -7.61 -9.61 29.72
CA TYR A 330 -7.56 -9.08 31.09
C TYR A 330 -8.55 -7.95 31.33
N SER A 331 -9.46 -7.67 30.38
CA SER A 331 -10.40 -6.55 30.45
C SER A 331 -11.21 -6.56 31.74
N LYS A 332 -11.66 -7.74 32.21
CA LYS A 332 -12.39 -7.87 33.48
C LYS A 332 -11.57 -7.40 34.69
N LEU A 333 -10.28 -7.74 34.72
CA LEU A 333 -9.38 -7.33 35.80
C LEU A 333 -9.08 -5.84 35.72
N ALA A 334 -8.94 -5.30 34.50
CA ALA A 334 -8.80 -3.87 34.29
C ALA A 334 -10.06 -3.13 34.80
N ASP A 335 -11.24 -3.56 34.37
CA ASP A 335 -12.52 -2.99 34.81
C ASP A 335 -12.69 -3.06 36.34
N GLU A 336 -12.22 -4.13 37.01
CA GLU A 336 -12.24 -4.25 38.48
C GLU A 336 -11.28 -3.27 39.19
N LEU A 337 -10.15 -2.95 38.56
CA LEU A 337 -9.16 -2.00 39.10
C LEU A 337 -9.58 -0.54 38.87
N ASP A 338 -10.46 -0.32 37.91
CA ASP A 338 -11.02 0.98 37.54
C ASP A 338 -12.33 1.33 38.28
N LEU A 339 -12.82 0.46 39.17
CA LEU A 339 -14.04 0.62 39.98
C LEU A 339 -13.88 1.45 41.26
#